data_AF-A0A7S1SN92-F1
#
_entry.id   AF-A0A7S1SN92-F1
#
_cell.length_a   1.000
_cell.length_b   1.000
_cell.length_c   1.000
_cell.angle_alpha   90.00
_cell.angle_beta   90.00
_cell.angle_gamma   90.00
#
_symmetry.space_group_name_H-M   'P 1'
#
loop_
_entity.id
_entity.type
_entity.pdbx_description
1 polymer ?
#
loop_
_entity_poly.entity_id
_entity_poly.type
_entity_poly.pdbx_seq_one_letter_code
_entity_poly.pdbx_strand_id
1 'polypeptide(L)'
;MSLMELPAGEVASLTVGDALDESSVPRNGAKFTGLVVDCFSGADFPPAFRSCLTWHNIKARLVHGGCLMLNLGGSTPLPLPAAYFEVMAGVAEVFGPERVWVHCGTGNLVVVAAERAIDWAAVAERLPSELTHLMNTPWQSYPHFLLQQQH
;
A
#
# COMPACT_ATOMS: atom_id res chain seq x y z
N MET A 1 1.44 28.69 12.27
CA MET A 1 1.25 27.37 11.64
C MET A 1 -0.02 27.49 10.80
N SER A 2 0.10 27.60 9.49
CA SER A 2 -1.06 27.71 8.59
C SER A 2 -1.57 26.30 8.34
N LEU A 3 -2.83 26.03 8.70
CA LEU A 3 -3.53 24.86 8.21
C LEU A 3 -3.59 25.00 6.67
N MET A 4 -3.08 24.01 5.95
CA MET A 4 -3.33 23.92 4.50
C MET A 4 -4.83 23.75 4.34
N GLU A 5 -5.52 24.78 3.85
CA GLU A 5 -6.91 24.64 3.42
C GLU A 5 -6.92 23.76 2.17
N LEU A 6 -7.70 22.67 2.22
CA LEU A 6 -7.92 21.83 1.06
C LEU A 6 -8.71 22.62 0.00
N PRO A 7 -8.47 22.38 -1.30
CA PRO A 7 -9.23 23.03 -2.37
C PRO A 7 -10.75 22.85 -2.19
N ALA A 8 -11.52 23.85 -2.61
CA ALA A 8 -12.98 23.80 -2.53
C ALA A 8 -13.55 22.56 -3.24
N GLY A 9 -14.33 21.75 -2.52
CA GLY A 9 -14.96 20.52 -3.03
C GLY A 9 -14.38 19.22 -2.46
N GLU A 10 -13.26 19.28 -1.74
CA GLU A 10 -12.67 18.12 -1.06
C GLU A 10 -13.11 18.07 0.41
N VAL A 11 -13.74 16.97 0.80
CA VAL A 11 -14.07 16.69 2.20
C VAL A 11 -12.98 15.76 2.75
N ALA A 12 -12.06 16.30 3.54
CA ALA A 12 -11.25 15.46 4.42
C ALA A 12 -12.01 15.20 5.71
N SER A 13 -12.17 13.92 6.03
CA SER A 13 -12.71 13.47 7.31
C SER A 13 -11.60 12.82 8.12
N LEU A 14 -11.44 13.25 9.37
CA LEU A 14 -10.50 12.66 10.30
C LEU A 14 -11.27 11.84 11.35
N THR A 15 -10.84 10.61 11.56
CA THR A 15 -11.33 9.74 12.64
C THR A 15 -10.13 9.31 13.49
N VAL A 16 -10.32 9.27 14.81
CA VAL A 16 -9.32 8.79 15.75
C VAL A 16 -9.80 7.46 16.32
N GLY A 17 -9.03 6.40 16.10
CA GLY A 17 -9.37 5.04 16.52
C GLY A 17 -8.42 4.02 15.91
N ASP A 18 -8.75 2.74 16.11
CA ASP A 18 -8.07 1.65 15.40
C ASP A 18 -8.54 1.63 13.94
N ALA A 19 -7.62 1.79 12.99
CA ALA A 19 -7.90 1.77 11.56
C ALA A 19 -8.43 0.41 11.08
N LEU A 20 -8.16 -0.67 11.82
CA LEU A 20 -8.68 -2.00 11.52
C LEU A 20 -10.11 -2.22 12.03
N ASP A 21 -10.62 -1.38 12.93
CA ASP A 21 -11.99 -1.49 13.44
C ASP A 21 -13.03 -1.17 12.36
N GLU A 22 -14.19 -1.82 12.42
CA GLU A 22 -15.29 -1.59 11.46
C GLU A 22 -15.88 -0.19 11.57
N SER A 23 -15.76 0.47 12.73
CA SER A 23 -16.14 1.88 12.91
C SER A 23 -15.28 2.86 12.10
N SER A 24 -14.11 2.42 11.62
CA SER A 24 -13.22 3.19 10.74
C SER A 24 -13.57 3.07 9.25
N VAL A 25 -14.60 2.29 8.91
CA VAL A 25 -15.07 2.10 7.53
C VAL A 25 -16.19 3.11 7.21
N PRO A 26 -16.31 3.60 5.97
CA PRO A 26 -17.38 4.49 5.56
C PRO A 26 -18.75 3.87 5.86
N ARG A 27 -19.64 4.66 6.50
CA ARG A 27 -21.00 4.22 6.80
C ARG A 27 -21.75 3.88 5.50
N ASN A 28 -22.76 3.01 5.62
CA ASN A 28 -23.65 2.59 4.53
C ASN A 28 -23.04 1.68 3.47
N GLY A 29 -21.96 0.95 3.80
CA GLY A 29 -21.34 -0.01 2.87
C GLY A 29 -20.56 0.63 1.72
N ALA A 30 -20.24 1.92 1.85
CA ALA A 30 -19.35 2.59 0.90
C ALA A 30 -17.95 1.99 0.98
N LYS A 31 -17.28 1.92 -0.19
CA LYS A 31 -15.97 1.32 -0.37
C LYS A 31 -14.98 2.32 -0.94
N PHE A 32 -13.70 2.08 -0.71
CA PHE A 32 -12.62 2.94 -1.17
C PHE A 32 -12.17 2.57 -2.58
N THR A 33 -11.83 3.56 -3.39
CA THR A 33 -11.14 3.36 -4.68
C THR A 33 -9.67 3.02 -4.47
N GLY A 34 -9.06 3.59 -3.44
CA GLY A 34 -7.70 3.32 -3.01
C GLY A 34 -7.58 3.37 -1.49
N LEU A 35 -6.69 2.56 -0.95
CA LEU A 35 -6.31 2.57 0.46
C LEU A 35 -4.81 2.78 0.57
N VAL A 36 -4.42 3.67 1.48
CA VAL A 36 -3.01 3.89 1.84
C VAL A 36 -2.83 3.47 3.29
N VAL A 37 -1.91 2.54 3.53
CA VAL A 37 -1.52 2.12 4.88
C VAL A 37 -0.12 2.67 5.14
N ASP A 38 -0.04 3.67 5.99
CA ASP A 38 1.19 4.35 6.40
C ASP A 38 1.22 4.47 7.92
N CYS A 39 1.39 3.33 8.59
CA CYS A 39 1.16 3.21 10.03
C CYS A 39 2.40 2.77 10.80
N PHE A 40 3.52 2.48 10.13
CA PHE A 40 4.69 1.84 10.75
C PHE A 40 5.99 2.52 10.37
N SER A 41 6.92 2.57 11.32
CA SER A 41 8.32 2.91 11.09
C SER A 41 9.20 1.69 11.32
N GLY A 42 9.85 1.18 10.29
CA GLY A 42 10.73 0.02 10.39
C GLY A 42 10.00 -1.32 10.40
N ALA A 43 10.67 -2.34 10.92
CA ALA A 43 10.23 -3.75 10.90
C ALA A 43 9.26 -4.13 12.04
N ASP A 44 8.92 -3.18 12.93
CA ASP A 44 8.08 -3.45 14.09
C ASP A 44 6.59 -3.33 13.75
N PHE A 45 6.14 -4.24 12.88
CA PHE A 45 4.74 -4.29 12.47
C PHE A 45 3.88 -4.86 13.61
N PRO A 46 2.73 -4.23 13.93
CA PRO A 46 1.77 -4.81 14.84
C PRO A 46 1.38 -6.22 14.39
N PRO A 47 1.20 -7.19 15.31
CA PRO A 47 0.93 -8.58 14.96
C PRO A 47 -0.26 -8.76 14.00
N ALA A 48 -1.26 -7.88 14.08
CA ALA A 48 -2.41 -7.90 13.17
C ALA A 48 -1.99 -7.80 11.69
N PHE A 49 -0.99 -7.00 11.33
CA PHE A 49 -0.53 -6.83 9.94
C PHE A 49 0.29 -8.01 9.41
N ARG A 50 0.65 -8.97 10.28
CA ARG A 50 1.27 -10.24 9.87
C ARG A 50 0.23 -11.32 9.55
N SER A 51 -1.06 -11.04 9.78
CA SER A 51 -2.16 -11.97 9.52
C SER A 51 -2.73 -11.77 8.12
N CYS A 52 -2.84 -12.85 7.34
CA CYS A 52 -3.55 -12.84 6.05
C CYS A 52 -5.01 -12.35 6.19
N LEU A 53 -5.69 -12.68 7.29
CA LEU A 53 -7.06 -12.25 7.55
C LEU A 53 -7.20 -10.72 7.55
N THR A 54 -6.20 -10.01 8.09
CA THR A 54 -6.18 -8.54 8.09
C THR A 54 -6.13 -7.99 6.68
N TRP A 55 -5.29 -8.55 5.82
CA TRP A 55 -5.20 -8.15 4.41
C TRP A 55 -6.48 -8.47 3.64
N HIS A 56 -7.13 -9.59 3.95
CA HIS A 56 -8.45 -9.94 3.41
C HIS A 56 -9.50 -8.90 3.77
N ASN A 57 -9.55 -8.48 5.05
CA ASN A 57 -10.48 -7.46 5.54
C ASN A 57 -10.19 -6.09 4.91
N ILE A 58 -8.92 -5.71 4.76
CA ILE A 58 -8.51 -4.49 4.07
C ILE A 58 -8.96 -4.51 2.60
N LYS A 59 -8.71 -5.60 1.87
CA LYS A 59 -9.14 -5.75 0.47
C LYS A 59 -10.67 -5.67 0.35
N ALA A 60 -11.43 -6.24 1.29
CA ALA A 60 -12.89 -6.20 1.25
C ALA A 60 -13.46 -4.78 1.29
N ARG A 61 -12.70 -3.81 1.82
CA ARG A 61 -13.04 -2.37 1.87
C ARG A 61 -12.80 -1.65 0.55
N LEU A 62 -12.14 -2.26 -0.43
CA LEU A 62 -11.93 -1.69 -1.75
C LEU A 62 -13.13 -1.96 -2.68
N VAL A 63 -13.42 -1.00 -3.56
CA VAL A 63 -14.26 -1.23 -4.75
C VAL A 63 -13.58 -2.25 -5.65
N HIS A 64 -14.36 -2.87 -6.54
CA HIS A 64 -13.77 -3.75 -7.54
C HIS A 64 -12.77 -3.01 -8.42
N GLY A 65 -11.55 -3.54 -8.54
CA GLY A 65 -10.45 -2.88 -9.27
C GLY A 65 -9.72 -1.81 -8.46
N GLY A 66 -10.01 -1.64 -7.18
CA GLY A 66 -9.31 -0.71 -6.29
C GLY A 66 -7.86 -1.13 -6.01
N CYS A 67 -7.10 -0.21 -5.42
CA CYS A 67 -5.69 -0.40 -5.09
C CYS A 67 -5.38 -0.23 -3.60
N LEU A 68 -4.34 -0.93 -3.15
CA LEU A 68 -3.71 -0.76 -1.86
C LEU A 68 -2.29 -0.23 -2.11
N MET A 69 -1.90 0.80 -1.38
CA MET A 69 -0.52 1.21 -1.22
C MET A 69 -0.14 1.05 0.24
N LEU A 70 1.01 0.43 0.50
CA LEU A 70 1.49 0.11 1.83
C LEU A 70 2.93 0.61 1.96
N ASN A 71 3.14 1.52 2.89
CA ASN A 71 4.48 1.93 3.29
C ASN A 71 4.97 1.00 4.40
N LEU A 72 5.96 0.18 4.09
CA LEU A 72 6.70 -0.64 5.04
C LEU A 72 7.94 0.15 5.42
N GLY A 73 7.74 1.20 6.22
CA GLY A 73 8.71 2.28 6.39
C GLY A 73 10.05 1.87 7.01
N GLY A 74 10.90 2.89 7.22
CA GLY A 74 12.17 2.81 7.94
C GLY A 74 13.36 2.54 7.04
N SER A 75 14.55 2.95 7.49
CA SER A 75 15.83 2.69 6.82
C SER A 75 15.88 1.21 6.45
N THR A 76 15.70 0.89 5.17
CA THR A 76 15.56 -0.46 4.62
C THR A 76 16.88 -1.19 4.82
N PRO A 77 17.05 -1.96 5.92
CA PRO A 77 18.30 -2.63 6.16
C PRO A 77 18.39 -3.74 5.12
N LEU A 78 19.54 -3.85 4.45
CA LEU A 78 19.82 -5.02 3.65
C LEU A 78 20.78 -5.92 4.44
N PRO A 79 20.42 -7.19 4.70
CA PRO A 79 19.21 -7.89 4.25
C PRO A 79 17.93 -7.48 5.01
N LEU A 80 16.78 -7.58 4.34
CA LEU A 80 15.48 -7.23 4.94
C LEU A 80 15.11 -8.21 6.07
N PRO A 81 14.60 -7.71 7.22
CA PRO A 81 14.05 -8.55 8.26
C PRO A 81 12.88 -9.43 7.78
N ALA A 82 12.77 -10.64 8.33
CA ALA A 82 11.70 -11.61 8.01
C ALA A 82 10.28 -11.02 8.09
N ALA A 83 10.05 -10.09 9.02
CA ALA A 83 8.76 -9.43 9.22
C ALA A 83 8.27 -8.67 7.96
N TYR A 84 9.18 -8.11 7.14
CA TYR A 84 8.80 -7.48 5.87
C TYR A 84 8.24 -8.50 4.89
N PHE A 85 8.88 -9.68 4.81
CA PHE A 85 8.44 -10.76 3.94
C PHE A 85 7.12 -11.37 4.39
N GLU A 86 6.89 -11.51 5.70
CA GLU A 86 5.61 -11.96 6.27
C GLU A 86 4.46 -11.04 5.83
N VAL A 87 4.66 -9.73 5.95
CA VAL A 87 3.66 -8.73 5.54
C VAL A 87 3.42 -8.77 4.03
N MET A 88 4.48 -8.75 3.22
CA MET A 88 4.34 -8.80 1.75
C MET A 88 3.69 -10.09 1.28
N ALA A 89 4.00 -11.23 1.91
CA ALA A 89 3.39 -12.51 1.60
C ALA A 89 1.88 -12.48 1.87
N GLY A 90 1.45 -11.91 3.00
CA GLY A 90 0.03 -11.74 3.31
C GLY A 90 -0.71 -10.87 2.29
N VAL A 91 -0.08 -9.78 1.82
CA VAL A 91 -0.65 -8.96 0.73
C VAL A 91 -0.73 -9.75 -0.58
N ALA A 92 0.34 -10.47 -0.95
CA ALA A 92 0.40 -11.25 -2.17
C ALA A 92 -0.59 -12.42 -2.19
N GLU A 93 -0.84 -13.06 -1.05
CA GLU A 93 -1.84 -14.12 -0.90
C GLU A 93 -3.25 -13.62 -1.25
N VAL A 94 -3.58 -12.41 -0.82
CA VAL A 94 -4.93 -11.83 -0.97
C VAL A 94 -5.15 -11.18 -2.33
N PHE A 95 -4.13 -10.53 -2.91
CA PHE A 95 -4.24 -9.84 -4.19
C PHE A 95 -3.79 -10.68 -5.39
N GLY A 96 -2.99 -11.72 -5.17
CA GLY A 96 -2.28 -12.45 -6.21
C GLY A 96 -0.87 -11.88 -6.40
N PRO A 97 0.19 -12.71 -6.37
CA PRO A 97 1.58 -12.23 -6.39
C PRO A 97 1.92 -11.46 -7.67
N GLU A 98 1.29 -11.77 -8.80
CA GLU A 98 1.46 -11.07 -10.07
C GLU A 98 0.88 -9.64 -10.08
N ARG A 99 0.07 -9.31 -9.07
CA ARG A 99 -0.59 -8.00 -8.93
C ARG A 99 0.02 -7.16 -7.81
N VAL A 100 1.11 -7.64 -7.23
CA VAL A 100 1.88 -6.93 -6.20
C VAL A 100 3.18 -6.42 -6.80
N TRP A 101 3.44 -5.15 -6.56
CA TRP A 101 4.61 -4.42 -6.99
C TRP A 101 5.32 -3.86 -5.77
N VAL A 102 6.64 -3.93 -5.78
CA VAL A 102 7.50 -3.54 -4.67
C VAL A 102 8.50 -2.53 -5.19
N HIS A 103 8.68 -1.44 -4.45
CA HIS A 103 9.79 -0.53 -4.60
C HIS A 103 10.59 -0.55 -3.31
N CYS A 104 11.87 -0.90 -3.40
CA CYS A 104 12.82 -0.80 -2.30
C CYS A 104 13.68 0.45 -2.52
N GLY A 105 13.29 1.55 -1.89
CA GLY A 105 14.05 2.80 -1.89
C GLY A 105 15.13 2.82 -0.81
N THR A 106 15.94 3.88 -0.80
CA THR A 106 17.00 4.10 0.22
C THR A 106 16.44 4.42 1.61
N GLY A 107 15.15 4.74 1.72
CA GLY A 107 14.51 5.13 2.98
C GLY A 107 13.24 4.37 3.36
N ASN A 108 12.55 3.75 2.41
CA ASN A 108 11.30 3.01 2.65
C ASN A 108 11.14 1.87 1.64
N LEU A 109 10.47 0.81 2.07
CA LEU A 109 9.95 -0.24 1.19
C LEU A 109 8.47 0.06 0.94
N VAL A 110 8.08 0.28 -0.31
CA VAL A 110 6.70 0.56 -0.69
C VAL A 110 6.13 -0.61 -1.47
N VAL A 111 4.93 -1.04 -1.11
CA VAL A 111 4.20 -2.11 -1.77
C VAL A 111 2.93 -1.53 -2.37
N VAL A 112 2.66 -1.85 -3.63
CA VAL A 112 1.41 -1.53 -4.31
C VAL A 112 0.76 -2.83 -4.75
N ALA A 113 -0.51 -3.02 -4.40
CA ALA A 113 -1.30 -4.17 -4.79
C ALA A 113 -2.62 -3.70 -5.41
N ALA A 114 -3.09 -4.37 -6.45
CA ALA A 114 -4.35 -4.02 -7.11
C ALA A 114 -5.15 -5.28 -7.44
N GLU A 115 -6.49 -5.17 -7.46
CA GLU A 115 -7.32 -6.33 -7.83
C GLU A 115 -7.14 -6.75 -9.30
N ARG A 116 -6.67 -5.84 -10.14
CA ARG A 116 -6.39 -6.04 -11.56
C ARG A 116 -4.93 -5.72 -11.83
N ALA A 117 -4.38 -6.29 -12.91
CA ALA A 117 -3.06 -5.91 -13.37
C ALA A 117 -2.99 -4.39 -13.60
N ILE A 118 -1.92 -3.77 -13.09
CA ILE A 118 -1.70 -2.33 -13.24
C ILE A 118 -1.16 -2.08 -14.65
N ASP A 119 -1.90 -1.30 -15.43
CA ASP A 119 -1.40 -0.74 -16.69
C ASP A 119 -0.61 0.54 -16.39
N TRP A 120 0.69 0.38 -16.17
CA TRP A 120 1.59 1.48 -15.86
C TRP A 120 1.65 2.54 -16.97
N ALA A 121 1.42 2.17 -18.23
CA ALA A 121 1.39 3.15 -19.32
C ALA A 121 0.14 4.03 -19.22
N ALA A 122 -1.03 3.42 -19.01
CA ALA A 122 -2.28 4.16 -18.81
C ALA A 122 -2.26 5.02 -17.53
N VAL A 123 -1.56 4.57 -16.47
CA VAL A 123 -1.33 5.38 -15.26
C VAL A 123 -0.47 6.60 -15.61
N ALA A 124 0.63 6.43 -16.33
CA ALA A 124 1.53 7.51 -16.71
C ALA A 124 0.83 8.63 -17.50
N GLU A 125 -0.06 8.27 -18.42
CA GLU A 125 -0.82 9.23 -19.24
C GLU A 125 -1.79 10.10 -18.42
N ARG A 126 -2.22 9.61 -17.26
CA ARG A 126 -3.23 10.27 -16.41
C ARG A 126 -2.64 10.94 -15.17
N LEU A 127 -1.36 10.70 -14.88
CA LEU A 127 -0.73 11.27 -13.70
C LEU A 127 -0.57 12.79 -13.85
N PRO A 128 -0.91 13.57 -12.81
CA PRO A 128 -0.47 14.95 -12.71
C PRO A 128 1.04 15.06 -12.90
N SER A 129 1.49 16.15 -13.52
CA SER A 129 2.90 16.36 -13.86
C SER A 129 3.83 16.24 -12.64
N GLU A 130 3.34 16.61 -11.47
CA GLU A 130 3.99 16.58 -10.17
C GLU A 130 4.28 15.15 -9.70
N LEU A 131 3.49 14.18 -10.16
CA LEU A 131 3.57 12.77 -9.78
C LEU A 131 4.28 11.90 -10.84
N THR A 132 4.75 12.49 -11.94
CA THR A 132 5.46 11.76 -13.02
C THR A 132 6.73 11.06 -12.52
N HIS A 133 7.36 11.56 -11.47
CA HIS A 133 8.51 10.92 -10.83
C HIS A 133 8.19 9.52 -10.29
N LEU A 134 6.94 9.22 -9.94
CA LEU A 134 6.50 7.88 -9.53
C LEU A 134 6.62 6.86 -10.66
N MET A 135 6.55 7.30 -11.92
CA MET A 135 6.76 6.42 -13.08
C MET A 135 8.22 6.07 -13.31
N ASN A 136 9.14 6.93 -12.85
CA ASN A 136 10.58 6.68 -12.91
C ASN A 136 11.08 5.85 -11.71
N THR A 137 10.18 5.52 -10.78
CA THR A 137 10.51 4.68 -9.63
C THR A 137 10.75 3.25 -10.11
N PRO A 138 11.86 2.59 -9.69
CA PRO A 138 12.16 1.22 -10.11
C PRO A 138 11.24 0.24 -9.38
N TRP A 139 10.01 0.12 -9.86
CA TRP A 139 9.03 -0.86 -9.41
C TRP A 139 9.41 -2.24 -9.92
N GLN A 140 9.30 -3.24 -9.04
CA GLN A 140 9.51 -4.64 -9.38
C GLN A 140 8.25 -5.43 -9.07
N SER A 141 7.93 -6.44 -9.87
CA SER A 141 6.90 -7.39 -9.47
C SER A 141 7.36 -8.17 -8.24
N TYR A 142 6.44 -8.52 -7.35
CA TYR A 142 6.76 -9.26 -6.13
C TYR A 142 7.52 -10.59 -6.38
N PRO A 143 7.16 -11.42 -7.39
CA PRO A 143 7.95 -12.61 -7.72
C PRO A 143 9.39 -12.30 -8.10
N HIS A 144 9.63 -11.25 -8.89
CA HIS A 144 10.98 -10.84 -9.26
C HIS A 144 11.74 -10.33 -8.03
N PHE A 145 11.10 -9.49 -7.23
CA PHE A 145 11.67 -8.99 -5.98
C PHE A 145 12.14 -10.13 -5.07
N LEU A 146 11.33 -11.18 -4.87
CA LEU A 146 11.72 -12.34 -4.06
C LEU A 146 12.95 -13.07 -4.60
N LEU A 147 13.08 -13.23 -5.93
CA LEU A 147 14.25 -13.86 -6.54
C LEU A 147 15.53 -13.08 -6.26
N GLN A 148 15.46 -11.75 -6.23
CA GLN A 148 16.63 -10.91 -5.93
C GLN A 148 17.08 -11.00 -4.48
N GLN A 149 16.19 -11.34 -3.55
CA GLN A 149 16.52 -11.44 -2.12
C GLN A 149 17.11 -12.81 -1.73
N GLN A 150 17.23 -13.75 -2.67
CA GLN A 150 17.81 -15.09 -2.43
C GLN A 150 19.33 -15.16 -2.67
N HIS A 151 19.96 -14.03 -3.05
CA HIS A 151 21.38 -13.89 -3.36
C HIS A 151 22.03 -12.78 -2.54
#